data_AF-A0A4Q1SRU8-F1
#
_entry.id   AF-A0A4Q1SRU8-F1
#
_cell.length_a   1.000
_cell.length_b   1.000
_cell.length_c   1.000
_cell.angle_alpha   90.00
_cell.angle_beta   90.00
_cell.angle_gamma   90.00
#
_symmetry.space_group_name_H-M   'P 1'
#
loop_
_entity.id
_entity.type
_entity.pdbx_description
1 polymer ?
#
loop_
_entity_poly.entity_id
_entity_poly.type
_entity_poly.pdbx_seq_one_letter_code
_entity_poly.pdbx_strand_id
1 'polypeptide(L)'
;MQSKFENPLKKRLLHINKNLYIHRTDPLFKQKVLLYLRKLTPEEHFQVGKKWKLSRNEEKTSYYQKDLLEDRDISRYKTSTPRSIKLLILSLFTSNTILLILLYLTLQRI
;
A
#
# COMPACT_ATOMS: atom_id res chain seq x y z
N MET A 1 16.07 -24.64 -19.21
CA MET A 1 17.12 -25.00 -18.23
C MET A 1 16.45 -25.39 -16.91
N GLN A 2 16.31 -26.68 -16.64
CA GLN A 2 15.72 -27.20 -15.41
C GLN A 2 16.78 -27.27 -14.31
N SER A 3 16.55 -26.53 -13.21
CA SER A 3 17.32 -26.69 -11.97
C SER A 3 17.06 -28.08 -11.38
N LYS A 4 18.01 -29.00 -11.54
CA LYS A 4 17.94 -30.41 -11.09
C LYS A 4 17.99 -30.59 -9.56
N PHE A 5 18.13 -29.51 -8.79
CA PHE A 5 18.16 -29.56 -7.33
C PHE A 5 17.05 -28.68 -6.75
N GLU A 6 16.09 -29.31 -6.06
CA GLU A 6 15.12 -28.59 -5.24
C GLU A 6 15.84 -27.94 -4.06
N ASN A 7 15.67 -26.63 -3.89
CA ASN A 7 16.26 -25.92 -2.75
C ASN A 7 15.70 -26.50 -1.43
N PRO A 8 16.54 -27.07 -0.54
CA PRO A 8 16.09 -27.69 0.70
C PRO A 8 15.39 -26.70 1.64
N LEU A 9 15.70 -25.40 1.53
CA LEU A 9 15.08 -24.33 2.32
C LEU A 9 13.65 -24.04 1.88
N LYS A 10 13.27 -24.29 0.62
CA LYS A 10 11.90 -24.11 0.14
C LYS A 10 10.90 -24.99 0.90
N LYS A 11 11.30 -26.18 1.35
CA LYS A 11 10.41 -27.09 2.08
C LYS A 11 9.96 -26.53 3.44
N ARG A 12 10.75 -25.62 4.03
CA ARG A 12 10.49 -25.04 5.35
C ARG A 12 9.95 -23.60 5.29
N LEU A 13 9.98 -22.99 4.10
CA LEU A 13 9.52 -21.63 3.85
C LEU A 13 8.12 -21.64 3.24
N LEU A 14 7.17 -21.00 3.91
CA LEU A 14 5.85 -20.72 3.37
C LEU A 14 5.92 -19.44 2.53
N HIS A 15 5.63 -19.53 1.22
CA HIS A 15 5.48 -18.36 0.38
C HIS A 15 4.11 -17.72 0.62
N ILE A 16 4.10 -16.41 0.89
CA ILE A 16 2.88 -15.67 1.25
C ILE A 16 2.42 -14.76 0.13
N ASN A 17 3.28 -13.84 -0.34
CA ASN A 17 2.91 -12.90 -1.39
C ASN A 17 4.16 -12.25 -2.02
N LYS A 18 4.11 -12.02 -3.34
CA LYS A 18 5.12 -11.38 -4.22
C LYS A 18 6.56 -11.87 -4.02
N ASN A 19 7.18 -11.62 -2.86
CA ASN A 19 8.54 -12.03 -2.50
C ASN A 19 8.71 -12.37 -1.00
N LEU A 20 7.62 -12.52 -0.24
CA LEU A 20 7.70 -12.80 1.20
C LEU A 20 7.61 -14.30 1.49
N TYR A 21 8.62 -14.79 2.20
CA TYR A 21 8.73 -16.18 2.64
C TYR A 21 8.87 -16.22 4.15
N ILE A 22 8.07 -17.04 4.83
CA ILE A 22 8.11 -17.17 6.29
C ILE A 22 8.47 -18.59 6.68
N HIS A 23 9.48 -18.72 7.53
CA HIS A 23 9.94 -20.01 8.01
C HIS A 23 8.98 -20.59 9.05
N ARG A 24 8.62 -21.87 8.91
CA ARG A 24 7.62 -22.52 9.79
C ARG A 24 8.00 -22.61 11.26
N THR A 25 9.30 -22.54 11.58
CA THR A 25 9.80 -22.58 12.97
C THR A 25 9.90 -21.19 13.60
N ASP A 26 9.50 -20.13 12.89
CA ASP A 26 9.47 -18.80 13.47
C ASP A 26 8.48 -18.79 14.66
N PRO A 27 8.87 -18.36 15.86
CA PRO A 27 7.97 -18.31 17.02
C PRO A 27 6.74 -17.41 16.77
N LEU A 28 6.86 -16.45 15.85
CA LEU A 28 5.79 -15.56 15.42
C LEU A 28 5.18 -15.98 14.08
N PHE A 29 5.46 -17.21 13.59
CA PHE A 29 5.02 -17.71 12.29
C PHE A 29 3.53 -17.45 12.04
N LYS A 30 2.66 -17.84 12.98
CA LYS A 30 1.20 -17.66 12.83
C LYS A 30 0.80 -16.20 12.70
N GLN A 31 1.44 -15.29 13.43
CA GLN A 31 1.13 -13.86 13.40
C GLN A 31 1.59 -13.23 12.10
N LYS A 32 2.82 -13.50 11.68
CA LYS A 32 3.34 -12.98 10.42
C LYS A 32 2.56 -13.55 9.23
N VAL A 33 2.18 -14.82 9.27
CA VAL A 33 1.28 -15.40 8.26
C VAL A 33 -0.03 -14.63 8.20
N LEU A 34 -0.71 -14.41 9.33
CA LEU A 34 -1.96 -13.63 9.35
C LEU A 34 -1.79 -12.20 8.82
N LEU A 35 -0.69 -11.54 9.19
CA LEU A 35 -0.43 -10.14 8.88
C LEU A 35 -0.08 -9.91 7.41
N TYR A 36 0.66 -10.84 6.80
CA TYR A 36 1.13 -10.69 5.42
C TYR A 36 0.29 -11.45 4.39
N LEU A 37 -0.42 -12.51 4.80
CA LEU A 37 -1.29 -13.29 3.91
C LEU A 37 -2.63 -12.58 3.69
N ARG A 38 -3.05 -11.78 4.67
CA ARG A 38 -4.28 -11.02 4.61
C ARG A 38 -3.90 -9.55 4.46
N LYS A 39 -4.13 -8.97 3.28
CA LYS A 39 -4.25 -7.51 3.13
C LYS A 39 -5.46 -7.09 3.97
N LEU A 40 -5.29 -7.01 5.28
CA LEU A 40 -6.34 -6.56 6.16
C LEU A 40 -6.58 -5.10 5.79
N THR A 41 -7.82 -4.77 5.46
CA THR A 41 -8.19 -3.37 5.31
C THR A 41 -8.03 -2.67 6.68
N PRO A 42 -7.89 -1.35 6.72
CA PRO A 42 -7.83 -0.61 7.98
C PRO A 42 -9.01 -0.96 8.93
N GLU A 43 -10.16 -1.30 8.37
CA GLU A 43 -11.34 -1.71 9.15
C GLU A 43 -11.18 -3.08 9.81
N GLU A 44 -10.55 -4.04 9.13
CA GLU A 44 -10.30 -5.36 9.70
C GLU A 44 -9.18 -5.32 10.77
N HIS A 45 -8.16 -4.48 10.60
CA HIS A 45 -7.15 -4.22 11.65
C HIS A 45 -7.80 -3.69 12.95
N PHE A 46 -8.79 -2.80 12.83
CA PHE A 46 -9.51 -2.24 13.97
C PHE A 46 -10.30 -3.31 14.74
N GLN A 47 -11.00 -4.21 14.04
CA GLN A 47 -11.76 -5.29 14.67
C GLN A 47 -10.86 -6.32 15.35
N VAL A 48 -9.70 -6.61 14.75
CA VAL A 48 -8.68 -7.47 15.36
C VAL A 48 -8.15 -6.84 16.65
N GLY A 49 -7.78 -5.57 16.63
CA GLY A 49 -7.37 -4.82 17.83
C GLY A 49 -8.44 -4.84 18.94
N LYS A 50 -9.72 -4.69 18.58
CA LYS A 50 -10.85 -4.77 19.52
C LYS A 50 -10.98 -6.14 20.17
N LYS A 51 -10.79 -7.23 19.41
CA LYS A 51 -10.76 -8.61 19.96
C LYS A 51 -9.59 -8.83 20.91
N TRP A 52 -8.41 -8.31 20.60
CA TRP A 52 -7.25 -8.45 21.48
C TRP A 52 -7.39 -7.64 22.78
N LYS A 53 -8.02 -6.46 22.72
CA LYS A 53 -8.38 -5.66 23.89
C LYS A 53 -9.29 -6.42 24.85
N LEU A 54 -10.27 -7.17 24.31
CA LEU A 54 -11.15 -8.03 25.10
C LEU A 54 -10.42 -9.23 25.73
N SER A 55 -9.33 -9.69 25.10
CA SER A 55 -8.50 -10.79 25.62
C SER A 55 -7.42 -10.36 26.65
N ARG A 56 -7.45 -9.10 27.14
CA ARG A 56 -6.43 -8.50 28.04
C ARG A 56 -4.98 -8.60 27.55
N ASN A 57 -4.78 -8.77 26.23
CA ASN A 57 -3.45 -8.88 25.65
C ASN A 57 -2.99 -7.48 25.19
N GLU A 58 -2.54 -6.67 26.15
CA GLU A 58 -2.27 -5.23 25.97
C GLU A 58 -1.15 -4.95 24.96
N GLU A 59 -0.07 -5.72 24.98
CA GLU A 59 1.03 -5.58 24.01
C GLU A 59 0.54 -5.69 22.57
N LYS A 60 -0.26 -6.74 22.28
CA LYS A 60 -0.82 -6.97 20.95
C LYS A 60 -1.82 -5.89 20.56
N THR A 61 -2.61 -5.39 21.50
CA THR A 61 -3.56 -4.31 21.26
C THR A 61 -2.85 -3.02 20.86
N SER A 62 -1.76 -2.68 21.54
CA SER A 62 -0.95 -1.50 21.22
C SER A 62 -0.31 -1.58 19.83
N TYR A 63 0.14 -2.78 19.44
CA TYR A 63 0.75 -3.02 18.13
C TYR A 63 -0.23 -2.74 16.99
N TYR A 64 -1.41 -3.37 17.01
CA TYR A 64 -2.41 -3.18 15.95
C TYR A 64 -2.97 -1.76 15.91
N GLN A 65 -3.02 -1.07 17.05
CA GLN A 65 -3.49 0.30 17.12
C GLN A 65 -2.49 1.32 16.58
N LYS A 66 -1.18 1.06 16.70
CA LYS A 66 -0.14 1.87 16.04
C LYS A 66 -0.13 1.65 14.52
N ASP A 67 -0.22 0.40 14.09
CA ASP A 67 -0.29 0.01 12.66
C ASP A 67 -1.47 0.70 11.94
N LEU A 68 -2.62 0.81 12.62
CA LEU A 68 -3.81 1.52 12.12
C LEU A 68 -3.59 3.01 11.87
N LEU A 69 -2.75 3.65 12.70
CA LEU A 69 -2.47 5.08 12.58
C LEU A 69 -1.50 5.33 11.42
N GLU A 70 -0.45 4.50 11.29
CA GLU A 70 0.48 4.57 10.16
C GLU A 70 -0.22 4.27 8.82
N ASP A 71 -1.07 3.24 8.75
CA ASP A 71 -1.77 2.90 7.50
C ASP A 71 -2.87 3.94 7.15
N ARG A 72 -3.48 4.60 8.16
CA ARG A 72 -4.33 5.77 7.92
C ARG A 72 -3.57 6.94 7.31
N ASP A 73 -2.36 7.20 7.79
CA ASP A 73 -1.56 8.32 7.29
C ASP A 73 -1.08 8.02 5.87
N ILE A 74 -0.60 6.80 5.60
CA ILE A 74 -0.21 6.38 4.24
C ILE A 74 -1.42 6.34 3.29
N SER A 75 -2.60 5.89 3.75
CA SER A 75 -3.81 5.94 2.92
C SER A 75 -4.28 7.36 2.68
N ARG A 76 -4.21 8.28 3.66
CA ARG A 76 -4.50 9.72 3.46
C ARG A 76 -3.58 10.35 2.43
N TYR A 77 -2.30 10.00 2.42
CA TYR A 77 -1.35 10.46 1.40
C TYR A 77 -1.58 9.83 0.02
N LYS A 78 -2.14 8.61 -0.04
CA LYS A 78 -2.51 7.94 -1.31
C LYS A 78 -3.90 8.27 -1.82
N THR A 79 -4.80 8.76 -0.98
CA THR A 79 -6.18 9.08 -1.39
C THR A 79 -6.27 10.50 -1.90
N SER A 80 -6.49 10.57 -3.21
CA SER A 80 -7.39 11.53 -3.84
C SER A 80 -6.93 12.99 -3.82
N THR A 81 -6.11 13.36 -4.80
CA THR A 81 -6.14 14.75 -5.32
C THR A 81 -7.61 15.09 -5.61
N PRO A 82 -8.22 16.07 -4.91
CA PRO A 82 -9.62 16.40 -5.09
C PRO A 82 -9.91 16.77 -6.54
N ARG A 83 -11.14 16.48 -7.01
CA ARG A 83 -11.56 16.75 -8.40
C ARG A 83 -11.30 18.21 -8.81
N SER A 84 -11.43 19.15 -7.89
CA SER A 84 -11.11 20.57 -8.09
C SER A 84 -9.66 20.81 -8.50
N ILE A 85 -8.70 20.16 -7.84
CA ILE A 85 -7.27 20.30 -8.16
C ILE A 85 -6.95 19.65 -9.51
N LYS A 86 -7.56 18.50 -9.83
CA LYS A 86 -7.41 17.87 -11.16
C LYS A 86 -7.93 18.77 -12.28
N LEU A 87 -9.09 19.41 -12.08
CA LEU A 87 -9.67 20.34 -13.05
C LEU A 87 -8.83 21.62 -13.22
N LEU A 88 -8.26 22.13 -12.13
CA LEU A 88 -7.40 23.31 -12.15
C LEU A 88 -6.08 23.05 -12.90
N ILE A 89 -5.47 21.87 -12.69
CA ILE A 89 -4.28 21.47 -13.45
C ILE A 89 -4.63 21.34 -14.94
N LEU A 90 -5.76 20.71 -15.26
CA LEU A 90 -6.19 20.54 -16.65
C LEU A 90 -6.45 21.89 -17.34
N SER A 91 -7.10 22.84 -16.66
CA SER A 91 -7.41 24.16 -17.23
C SER A 91 -6.16 25.02 -17.47
N LEU A 92 -5.15 24.91 -16.60
CA LEU A 92 -3.84 25.55 -16.79
C LEU A 92 -3.13 25.00 -18.02
N PHE A 93 -3.14 23.67 -18.20
CA PHE A 93 -2.54 23.03 -19.37
C PHE A 93 -3.24 23.47 -20.66
N THR A 94 -4.57 23.43 -20.71
CA THR A 94 -5.32 23.83 -21.92
C THR A 94 -5.08 25.30 -22.26
N SER A 95 -5.09 26.18 -21.27
CA SER A 95 -4.85 27.62 -21.48
C SER A 95 -3.45 27.88 -22.04
N ASN A 96 -2.43 27.23 -21.48
CA ASN A 96 -1.05 27.37 -21.95
C ASN A 96 -0.86 26.82 -23.37
N THR A 97 -1.51 25.72 -23.72
CA THR A 97 -1.44 25.18 -25.09
C THR A 97 -2.09 26.11 -26.11
N ILE A 98 -3.24 26.73 -25.76
CA ILE A 98 -3.91 27.69 -26.64
C ILE A 98 -3.04 28.93 -26.84
N LEU A 99 -2.42 29.44 -25.77
CA LEU A 99 -1.51 30.58 -25.84
C LEU A 99 -0.31 30.31 -26.77
N LEU A 100 0.30 29.12 -26.66
CA LEU A 100 1.40 28.71 -27.53
C LEU A 100 0.99 28.60 -29.00
N ILE A 101 -0.21 28.07 -29.28
CA ILE A 101 -0.74 27.97 -30.64
C ILE A 101 -0.98 29.36 -31.23
N LEU A 102 -1.59 30.28 -30.45
CA LEU A 102 -1.80 31.65 -30.90
C LEU A 102 -0.49 32.37 -31.18
N LEU A 103 0.51 32.22 -30.29
CA LEU A 103 1.84 32.79 -30.48
C LEU A 103 2.50 32.25 -31.76
N TYR A 104 2.43 30.94 -31.99
CA TYR A 104 2.96 30.30 -33.18
C TYR A 104 2.31 30.83 -34.47
N LEU A 105 0.98 30.97 -34.48
CA LEU A 105 0.25 31.52 -35.62
C LEU A 105 0.58 32.99 -35.88
N THR A 106 0.82 33.78 -34.84
CA THR A 106 1.27 35.17 -35.00
C THR A 106 2.68 35.27 -35.56
N LEU A 107 3.58 34.35 -35.18
CA LEU A 107 4.95 34.25 -35.69
C LEU A 107 5.01 33.81 -37.16
N GLN A 108 4.10 32.94 -37.61
CA GLN A 108 4.02 32.53 -39.02
C GLN A 108 3.42 33.59 -39.96
N ARG A 109 2.78 34.62 -39.40
CA ARG A 109 2.08 35.67 -40.16
C ARG A 109 2.94 36.94 -40.37
N ILE A 110 4.13 36.95 -39.78
CA ILE A 110 5.20 37.95 -39.95
C ILE A 110 6.20 37.37 -40.94
#